data_AF-A0A7S2TSX6-F1
#
_entry.id   AF-A0A7S2TSX6-F1
#
_cell.length_a   1.000
_cell.length_b   1.000
_cell.length_c   1.000
_cell.angle_alpha   90.00
_cell.angle_beta   90.00
_cell.angle_gamma   90.00
#
_symmetry.space_group_name_H-M   'P 1'
#
loop_
_entity.id
_entity.type
_entity.pdbx_description
1 polymer ?
#
loop_
_entity_poly.entity_id
_entity_poly.type
_entity_poly.pdbx_seq_one_letter_code
_entity_poly.pdbx_strand_id
1 'polypeptide(L)'
;ENVTSHNAHSPLPWYWGGATGPRGDGPTLFDAFDSMITTLLDRVKYPNLERIVVVGHSAGGQFVQRYAMFTSLPPILSVHYYVANPSSLMYLDSTRPVLYPTSHPCLFCHPETIMQTRYTFRIPSPSTTPCFTSYNSYGYGIESATISNGKEAIRDSLEMYARRQVTYLAGSGDTCDHTKLIGLGCCKKDASFEESFEGKDNGFEAGRHEERCHTDDKGLDKSCEAALQGRCRFERLHAYAQHVEMFFNGDVHQVVAEGKIPQGHHRVLVVDGVGHVGCGMLQSKEFASAALMQASNKRTA
;
A
#
# COMPACT_ATOMS: atom_id res chain seq x y z
N GLU A 1 -13.08 -23.67 9.12
CA GLU A 1 -12.29 -24.74 8.47
C GLU A 1 -10.82 -24.38 8.55
N ASN A 2 -9.97 -25.40 8.61
CA ASN A 2 -8.63 -25.37 9.17
C ASN A 2 -7.66 -24.36 8.53
N VAL A 3 -6.93 -23.64 9.40
CA VAL A 3 -5.66 -22.99 9.07
C VAL A 3 -4.64 -24.11 8.79
N THR A 4 -4.52 -24.51 7.54
CA THR A 4 -3.43 -25.38 7.09
C THR A 4 -2.16 -24.56 7.07
N SER A 5 -1.14 -25.05 7.78
CA SER A 5 0.27 -24.79 7.51
C SER A 5 0.48 -24.54 6.02
N HIS A 6 1.05 -23.39 5.66
CA HIS A 6 1.50 -23.15 4.30
C HIS A 6 2.47 -24.26 3.92
N ASN A 7 1.98 -25.25 3.16
CA ASN A 7 2.82 -26.22 2.48
C ASN A 7 3.86 -25.43 1.69
N ALA A 8 5.12 -25.78 1.85
CA ALA A 8 6.28 -25.19 1.15
C ALA A 8 6.26 -25.39 -0.39
N HIS A 9 5.09 -25.64 -0.97
CA HIS A 9 4.87 -26.01 -2.37
C HIS A 9 3.74 -25.22 -3.05
N SER A 10 3.05 -24.31 -2.36
CA SER A 10 2.15 -23.37 -3.04
C SER A 10 2.94 -22.13 -3.48
N PRO A 11 2.98 -21.80 -4.79
CA PRO A 11 3.67 -20.60 -5.24
C PRO A 11 3.01 -19.37 -4.59
N LEU A 12 3.85 -18.41 -4.18
CA LEU A 12 3.38 -17.13 -3.66
C LEU A 12 2.41 -16.48 -4.66
N PRO A 13 1.41 -15.71 -4.21
CA PRO A 13 0.52 -15.02 -5.12
C PRO A 13 1.30 -13.99 -5.97
N TRP A 14 0.79 -13.67 -7.17
CA TRP A 14 1.44 -12.74 -8.10
C TRP A 14 1.70 -11.36 -7.47
N TYR A 15 0.79 -10.89 -6.61
CA TYR A 15 0.89 -9.60 -5.93
C TYR A 15 1.93 -9.59 -4.80
N TRP A 16 2.48 -10.76 -4.46
CA TRP A 16 3.66 -10.92 -3.60
C TRP A 16 4.89 -11.32 -4.41
N GLY A 17 4.90 -11.15 -5.74
CA GLY A 17 6.06 -11.46 -6.57
C GLY A 17 6.36 -12.95 -6.69
N GLY A 18 5.35 -13.81 -6.56
CA GLY A 18 5.55 -15.25 -6.75
C GLY A 18 6.04 -15.61 -8.14
N ALA A 19 6.96 -16.58 -8.19
CA ALA A 19 7.47 -17.17 -9.41
C ALA A 19 6.38 -17.97 -10.13
N THR A 20 6.38 -17.88 -11.46
CA THR A 20 5.51 -18.71 -12.30
C THR A 20 5.96 -20.17 -12.28
N GLY A 21 5.08 -21.06 -12.76
CA GLY A 21 5.36 -22.49 -12.87
C GLY A 21 4.89 -23.30 -11.64
N PRO A 22 4.64 -24.60 -11.82
CA PRO A 22 4.07 -25.47 -10.78
C PRO A 22 4.99 -25.69 -9.58
N ARG A 23 6.28 -25.37 -9.72
CA ARG A 23 7.30 -25.47 -8.66
C ARG A 23 7.76 -24.12 -8.12
N GLY A 24 7.25 -23.00 -8.66
CA GLY A 24 7.71 -21.66 -8.31
C GLY A 24 9.16 -21.39 -8.70
N ASP A 25 9.61 -21.95 -9.83
CA ASP A 25 10.97 -21.87 -10.36
C ASP A 25 11.06 -21.07 -11.69
N GLY A 26 9.93 -20.58 -12.19
CA GLY A 26 9.86 -19.73 -13.38
C GLY A 26 10.06 -18.23 -13.06
N PRO A 27 10.04 -17.36 -14.08
CA PRO A 27 10.11 -15.92 -13.90
C PRO A 27 8.99 -15.39 -13.00
N THR A 28 9.29 -14.36 -12.24
CA THR A 28 8.33 -13.59 -11.43
C THR A 28 7.72 -12.46 -12.25
N LEU A 29 6.65 -11.85 -11.72
CA LEU A 29 6.14 -10.60 -12.26
C LEU A 29 7.16 -9.44 -12.07
N PHE A 30 8.10 -9.55 -11.12
CA PHE A 30 9.18 -8.56 -10.98
C PHE A 30 10.16 -8.65 -12.15
N ASP A 31 10.55 -9.85 -12.57
CA ASP A 31 11.41 -10.07 -13.74
C ASP A 31 10.79 -9.48 -15.01
N ALA A 32 9.48 -9.69 -15.17
CA ALA A 32 8.73 -9.15 -16.30
C ALA A 32 8.75 -7.61 -16.31
N PHE A 33 8.49 -6.97 -15.16
CA PHE A 33 8.52 -5.51 -15.06
C PHE A 33 9.94 -4.95 -15.22
N ASP A 34 10.97 -5.62 -14.67
CA ASP A 34 12.37 -5.23 -14.86
C ASP A 34 12.75 -5.24 -16.34
N SER A 35 12.36 -6.27 -17.08
CA SER A 35 12.58 -6.37 -18.53
C SER A 35 11.85 -5.28 -19.31
N MET A 36 10.57 -5.03 -18.98
CA MET A 36 9.76 -3.98 -19.62
C MET A 36 10.37 -2.59 -19.39
N ILE A 37 10.72 -2.26 -18.14
CA ILE A 37 11.27 -0.96 -17.79
C ILE A 37 12.66 -0.77 -18.39
N THR A 38 13.52 -1.79 -18.35
CA THR A 38 14.84 -1.74 -19.00
C THR A 38 14.71 -1.44 -20.49
N THR A 39 13.73 -2.04 -21.15
CA THR A 39 13.44 -1.78 -22.58
C THR A 39 13.01 -0.33 -22.80
N LEU A 40 12.16 0.22 -21.94
CA LEU A 40 11.70 1.62 -22.04
C LEU A 40 12.83 2.62 -21.78
N LEU A 41 13.82 2.27 -20.97
CA LEU A 41 14.97 3.13 -20.66
C LEU A 41 15.96 3.28 -21.83
N ASP A 42 15.78 2.55 -22.93
CA ASP A 42 16.55 2.73 -24.16
C ASP A 42 16.29 4.13 -24.77
N ARG A 43 17.23 5.04 -24.53
CA ARG A 43 17.17 6.44 -25.02
C ARG A 43 17.30 6.56 -26.53
N VAL A 44 17.79 5.55 -27.23
CA VAL A 44 17.84 5.53 -28.69
C VAL A 44 16.44 5.24 -29.24
N LYS A 45 15.71 4.30 -28.64
CA LYS A 45 14.33 3.96 -29.05
C LYS A 45 13.29 4.95 -28.53
N TYR A 46 13.48 5.44 -27.30
CA TYR A 46 12.55 6.32 -26.62
C TYR A 46 13.23 7.63 -26.18
N PRO A 47 13.69 8.47 -27.14
CA PRO A 47 14.46 9.67 -26.84
C PRO A 47 13.68 10.71 -26.01
N ASN A 48 12.36 10.75 -26.16
CA ASN A 48 11.47 11.68 -25.47
C ASN A 48 10.90 11.13 -24.15
N LEU A 49 11.32 9.94 -23.69
CA LEU A 49 10.80 9.36 -22.46
C LEU A 49 11.32 10.12 -21.24
N GLU A 50 10.47 10.89 -20.58
CA GLU A 50 10.88 11.65 -19.39
C GLU A 50 10.73 10.84 -18.10
N ARG A 51 9.74 9.94 -18.07
CA ARG A 51 9.26 9.30 -16.86
C ARG A 51 8.57 7.97 -17.15
N ILE A 52 8.73 7.04 -16.23
CA ILE A 52 8.00 5.78 -16.13
C ILE A 52 7.23 5.81 -14.80
N VAL A 53 5.93 5.55 -14.87
CA VAL A 53 5.06 5.44 -13.70
C VAL A 53 4.61 3.98 -13.56
N VAL A 54 4.95 3.37 -12.43
CA VAL A 54 4.45 2.04 -12.05
C VAL A 54 3.39 2.25 -10.99
N VAL A 55 2.14 1.91 -11.31
CA VAL A 55 0.99 2.17 -10.44
C VAL A 55 0.11 0.94 -10.31
N GLY A 56 -0.41 0.71 -9.11
CA GLY A 56 -1.30 -0.41 -8.84
C GLY A 56 -2.30 -0.09 -7.74
N HIS A 57 -3.55 -0.53 -7.94
CA HIS A 57 -4.65 -0.42 -6.98
C HIS A 57 -4.95 -1.79 -6.35
N SER A 58 -5.31 -1.84 -5.06
CA SER A 58 -5.71 -3.08 -4.38
C SER A 58 -4.57 -4.13 -4.36
N ALA A 59 -4.79 -5.34 -4.89
CA ALA A 59 -3.72 -6.32 -5.11
C ALA A 59 -2.56 -5.76 -5.96
N GLY A 60 -2.85 -4.87 -6.93
CA GLY A 60 -1.81 -4.17 -7.67
C GLY A 60 -0.98 -3.22 -6.78
N GLY A 61 -1.58 -2.61 -5.77
CA GLY A 61 -0.85 -1.78 -4.80
C GLY A 61 0.12 -2.62 -3.95
N GLN A 62 -0.32 -3.82 -3.54
CA GLN A 62 0.54 -4.79 -2.86
C GLN A 62 1.75 -5.17 -3.73
N PHE A 63 1.50 -5.44 -5.01
CA PHE A 63 2.55 -5.71 -5.99
C PHE A 63 3.53 -4.55 -6.10
N VAL A 64 3.05 -3.33 -6.37
CA VAL A 64 3.91 -2.16 -6.61
C VAL A 64 4.78 -1.85 -5.40
N GLN A 65 4.26 -2.01 -4.19
CA GLN A 65 5.04 -1.79 -2.96
C GLN A 65 6.22 -2.76 -2.86
N ARG A 66 5.98 -4.05 -3.11
CA ARG A 66 7.04 -5.08 -3.05
C ARG A 66 7.98 -4.99 -4.26
N TYR A 67 7.45 -4.71 -5.44
CA TYR A 67 8.27 -4.48 -6.63
C TYR A 67 9.22 -3.31 -6.42
N ALA A 68 8.73 -2.19 -5.87
CA ALA A 68 9.55 -1.04 -5.51
C ALA A 68 10.59 -1.37 -4.43
N MET A 69 10.44 -2.44 -3.65
CA MET A 69 11.41 -2.89 -2.66
C MET A 69 12.46 -3.83 -3.28
N PHE A 70 12.03 -4.76 -4.13
CA PHE A 70 12.85 -5.90 -4.58
C PHE A 70 13.31 -5.86 -6.04
N THR A 71 12.88 -4.87 -6.84
CA THR A 71 13.41 -4.74 -8.21
C THR A 71 14.93 -4.57 -8.19
N SER A 72 15.61 -5.19 -9.16
CA SER A 72 17.07 -5.08 -9.34
C SER A 72 17.47 -3.78 -10.06
N LEU A 73 16.48 -3.02 -10.55
CA LEU A 73 16.74 -1.76 -11.23
C LEU A 73 17.35 -0.75 -10.26
N PRO A 74 18.42 -0.03 -10.65
CA PRO A 74 18.97 1.00 -9.78
C PRO A 74 17.91 2.07 -9.49
N PRO A 75 18.02 2.82 -8.38
CA PRO A 75 17.14 3.96 -8.10
C PRO A 75 17.35 5.08 -9.13
N ILE A 76 16.72 4.94 -10.30
CA ILE A 76 16.80 5.90 -11.40
C ILE A 76 15.70 6.93 -11.19
N LEU A 77 16.05 8.22 -11.30
CA LEU A 77 15.12 9.34 -11.10
C LEU A 77 13.88 9.34 -12.02
N SER A 78 13.85 8.53 -13.08
CA SER A 78 12.73 8.46 -14.01
C SER A 78 11.63 7.47 -13.62
N VAL A 79 11.84 6.57 -12.65
CA VAL A 79 10.82 5.58 -12.25
C VAL A 79 10.15 6.00 -10.94
N HIS A 80 8.81 6.13 -10.98
CA HIS A 80 8.00 6.50 -9.81
C HIS A 80 6.96 5.42 -9.53
N TYR A 81 6.84 5.03 -8.26
CA TYR A 81 5.97 3.96 -7.81
C TYR A 81 4.76 4.53 -7.07
N TYR A 82 3.55 4.10 -7.43
CA TYR A 82 2.31 4.55 -6.83
C TYR A 82 1.52 3.37 -6.27
N VAL A 83 1.46 3.31 -4.95
CA VAL A 83 0.83 2.23 -4.18
C VAL A 83 -0.56 2.70 -3.76
N ALA A 84 -1.60 2.28 -4.47
CA ALA A 84 -2.98 2.72 -4.21
C ALA A 84 -3.79 1.66 -3.46
N ASN A 85 -4.34 2.05 -2.31
CA ASN A 85 -5.27 1.25 -1.51
C ASN A 85 -4.94 -0.27 -1.44
N PRO A 86 -3.71 -0.69 -1.07
CA PRO A 86 -3.42 -2.09 -0.86
C PRO A 86 -4.20 -2.61 0.36
N SER A 87 -4.64 -3.87 0.30
CA SER A 87 -5.26 -4.49 1.47
C SER A 87 -4.28 -4.63 2.62
N SER A 88 -3.01 -4.97 2.37
CA SER A 88 -1.95 -5.07 3.38
C SER A 88 -0.61 -4.60 2.81
N LEU A 89 0.30 -4.18 3.68
CA LEU A 89 1.64 -3.72 3.33
C LEU A 89 2.70 -4.59 4.00
N MET A 90 3.86 -4.71 3.35
CA MET A 90 5.03 -5.37 3.94
C MET A 90 5.82 -4.37 4.79
N TYR A 91 5.77 -4.53 6.12
CA TYR A 91 6.51 -3.70 7.07
C TYR A 91 8.01 -3.94 6.99
N LEU A 92 8.79 -2.89 7.29
CA LEU A 92 10.24 -2.88 7.12
C LEU A 92 11.00 -3.49 8.32
N ASP A 93 10.29 -3.76 9.42
CA ASP A 93 10.76 -4.47 10.60
C ASP A 93 9.60 -5.19 11.32
N SER A 94 9.88 -5.72 12.52
CA SER A 94 8.94 -6.44 13.38
C SER A 94 7.96 -5.53 14.15
N THR A 95 7.99 -4.22 13.95
CA THR A 95 7.08 -3.31 14.65
C THR A 95 5.78 -3.10 13.88
N ARG A 96 4.68 -2.88 14.62
CA ARG A 96 3.35 -2.59 14.08
C ARG A 96 2.75 -1.38 14.80
N PRO A 97 1.83 -0.63 14.16
CA PRO A 97 1.21 0.52 14.78
C PRO A 97 0.43 0.12 16.04
N VAL A 98 0.57 0.90 17.10
CA VAL A 98 -0.27 0.77 18.30
C VAL A 98 -1.65 1.31 17.97
N LEU A 99 -2.60 0.41 17.74
CA LEU A 99 -4.00 0.76 17.54
C LEU A 99 -4.66 0.99 18.90
N TYR A 100 -5.06 2.22 19.20
CA TYR A 100 -5.73 2.53 20.46
C TYR A 100 -7.16 1.98 20.45
N PRO A 101 -7.62 1.33 21.53
CA PRO A 101 -9.04 1.08 21.72
C PRO A 101 -9.74 2.42 21.96
N THR A 102 -10.79 2.70 21.20
CA THR A 102 -11.69 3.83 21.44
C THR A 102 -13.02 3.30 21.95
N SER A 103 -13.68 4.10 22.77
CA SER A 103 -15.05 3.83 23.23
C SER A 103 -16.09 3.91 22.10
N HIS A 104 -15.71 4.42 20.93
CA HIS A 104 -16.58 4.64 19.77
C HIS A 104 -16.06 3.91 18.51
N PRO A 105 -16.26 2.59 18.41
CA PRO A 105 -15.67 1.76 17.35
C PRO A 105 -15.99 2.22 15.91
N CYS A 106 -17.01 3.06 15.73
CA CYS A 106 -17.43 3.63 14.45
C CYS A 106 -16.48 4.72 13.93
N LEU A 107 -15.75 5.41 14.82
CA LEU A 107 -14.82 6.48 14.44
C LEU A 107 -13.48 5.97 13.90
N PHE A 108 -13.24 4.66 13.97
CA PHE A 108 -11.91 4.09 13.76
C PHE A 108 -11.38 4.20 12.34
N CYS A 109 -12.28 4.38 11.38
CA CYS A 109 -11.93 4.64 10.00
C CYS A 109 -12.48 5.98 9.48
N HIS A 110 -12.78 6.90 10.39
CA HIS A 110 -13.09 8.26 9.99
C HIS A 110 -11.83 8.95 9.43
N PRO A 111 -11.87 9.54 8.23
CA PRO A 111 -10.69 10.07 7.58
C PRO A 111 -9.97 11.17 8.37
N GLU A 112 -10.73 12.09 8.97
CA GLU A 112 -10.14 13.18 9.76
C GLU A 112 -9.37 12.65 10.97
N THR A 113 -9.91 11.63 11.63
CA THR A 113 -9.26 10.97 12.78
C THR A 113 -7.97 10.33 12.33
N ILE A 114 -7.98 9.56 11.23
CA ILE A 114 -6.80 8.87 10.70
C ILE A 114 -5.71 9.88 10.29
N MET A 115 -6.09 10.97 9.61
CA MET A 115 -5.14 12.00 9.16
C MET A 115 -4.48 12.75 10.32
N GLN A 116 -5.15 12.89 11.47
CA GLN A 116 -4.61 13.53 12.66
C GLN A 116 -3.88 12.56 13.60
N THR A 117 -4.03 11.25 13.38
CA THR A 117 -3.45 10.23 14.26
C THR A 117 -1.95 10.10 14.03
N ARG A 118 -1.19 10.19 15.13
CA ARG A 118 0.23 9.82 15.16
C ARG A 118 0.39 8.43 15.75
N TYR A 119 0.88 7.50 14.94
CA TYR A 119 1.08 6.11 15.38
C TYR A 119 2.44 5.99 16.08
N THR A 120 2.45 5.23 17.17
CA THR A 120 3.68 4.67 17.73
C THR A 120 3.81 3.23 17.26
N PHE A 121 5.03 2.73 17.17
CA PHE A 121 5.30 1.39 16.64
C PHE A 121 6.00 0.54 17.70
N ARG A 122 5.55 -0.71 17.84
CA ARG A 122 6.15 -1.68 18.75
C ARG A 122 5.96 -3.09 18.24
N ILE A 123 6.77 -4.02 18.75
CA ILE A 123 6.57 -5.45 18.54
C ILE A 123 5.24 -5.85 19.22
N PRO A 124 4.29 -6.50 18.52
CA PRO A 124 3.05 -7.00 19.12
C PRO A 124 3.32 -7.95 20.29
N SER A 125 2.45 -7.97 21.31
CA SER A 125 2.64 -8.88 22.45
C SER A 125 2.29 -10.32 22.08
N PRO A 126 3.12 -11.32 22.44
CA PRO A 126 2.78 -12.75 22.28
C PRO A 126 1.49 -13.14 22.99
N SER A 127 1.16 -12.49 24.12
CA SER A 127 -0.01 -12.82 24.93
C SER A 127 -1.34 -12.34 24.34
N THR A 128 -1.31 -11.34 23.47
CA THR A 128 -2.53 -10.70 22.91
C THR A 128 -2.61 -10.78 21.40
N THR A 129 -1.64 -11.41 20.74
CA THR A 129 -1.55 -11.44 19.28
C THR A 129 -1.57 -12.90 18.79
N PRO A 130 -2.71 -13.39 18.26
CA PRO A 130 -2.83 -14.78 17.81
C PRO A 130 -1.82 -15.18 16.73
N CYS A 131 -1.45 -14.24 15.85
CA CYS A 131 -0.47 -14.42 14.78
C CYS A 131 0.94 -13.96 15.18
N PHE A 132 1.29 -13.94 16.47
CA PHE A 132 2.61 -13.47 16.93
C PHE A 132 3.79 -14.17 16.24
N THR A 133 3.63 -15.42 15.83
CA THR A 133 4.67 -16.21 15.15
C THR A 133 4.71 -16.04 13.63
N SER A 134 3.72 -15.39 13.02
CA SER A 134 3.59 -15.27 11.55
C SER A 134 3.45 -13.84 11.03
N TYR A 135 3.11 -12.86 11.88
CA TYR A 135 2.84 -11.49 11.45
C TYR A 135 4.00 -10.78 10.77
N ASN A 136 5.23 -11.23 11.03
CA ASN A 136 6.44 -10.66 10.44
C ASN A 136 6.98 -11.48 9.25
N SER A 137 6.35 -12.60 8.90
CA SER A 137 6.71 -13.39 7.72
C SER A 137 6.45 -12.64 6.41
N TYR A 138 7.18 -13.04 5.36
CA TYR A 138 7.06 -12.48 4.02
C TYR A 138 5.60 -12.42 3.57
N GLY A 139 5.22 -11.25 3.04
CA GLY A 139 3.82 -10.89 2.80
C GLY A 139 3.33 -9.81 3.75
N TYR A 140 3.75 -9.81 5.01
CA TYR A 140 3.38 -8.78 6.00
C TYR A 140 4.59 -8.11 6.66
N GLY A 141 5.72 -8.79 6.71
CA GLY A 141 6.99 -8.27 7.20
C GLY A 141 8.19 -8.83 6.43
N ILE A 142 9.39 -8.62 6.97
CA ILE A 142 10.67 -8.93 6.31
C ILE A 142 11.21 -10.35 6.57
N GLU A 143 10.65 -11.10 7.50
CA GLU A 143 11.17 -12.44 7.80
C GLU A 143 10.94 -13.39 6.63
N SER A 144 11.98 -14.15 6.27
CA SER A 144 11.93 -15.09 5.15
C SER A 144 11.56 -14.44 3.81
N ALA A 145 11.76 -13.13 3.67
CA ALA A 145 11.65 -12.43 2.40
C ALA A 145 12.80 -12.89 1.47
N THR A 146 12.56 -13.97 0.76
CA THR A 146 13.48 -14.53 -0.25
C THR A 146 12.74 -14.56 -1.57
N ILE A 147 12.83 -13.48 -2.34
CA ILE A 147 12.31 -13.49 -3.71
C ILE A 147 13.48 -13.75 -4.65
N SER A 148 13.22 -14.61 -5.62
CA SER A 148 14.10 -15.05 -6.69
C SER A 148 14.74 -13.87 -7.42
N ASN A 149 15.96 -13.50 -7.01
CA ASN A 149 17.09 -13.11 -7.86
C ASN A 149 18.34 -12.79 -7.00
N GLY A 150 18.72 -13.76 -6.18
CA GLY A 150 19.99 -13.70 -5.48
C GLY A 150 19.93 -12.87 -4.21
N LYS A 151 20.92 -13.14 -3.37
CA LYS A 151 21.11 -12.62 -2.03
C LYS A 151 21.50 -11.15 -2.07
N GLU A 152 20.58 -10.26 -2.42
CA GLU A 152 20.62 -8.97 -1.76
C GLU A 152 20.18 -9.24 -0.32
N ALA A 153 21.03 -8.90 0.65
CA ALA A 153 20.57 -8.91 2.03
C ALA A 153 19.34 -8.00 2.06
N ILE A 154 18.28 -8.37 2.80
CA ILE A 154 17.10 -7.50 2.97
C ILE A 154 17.48 -6.04 3.25
N ARG A 155 18.63 -5.82 3.90
CA ARG A 155 19.31 -4.53 4.07
C ARG A 155 19.51 -3.74 2.77
N ASP A 156 20.08 -4.35 1.73
CA ASP A 156 20.38 -3.68 0.46
C ASP A 156 19.07 -3.29 -0.25
N SER A 157 18.08 -4.19 -0.26
CA SER A 157 16.75 -3.90 -0.80
C SER A 157 16.04 -2.77 -0.03
N LEU A 158 16.20 -2.71 1.30
CA LEU A 158 15.68 -1.60 2.12
C LEU A 158 16.40 -0.29 1.81
N GLU A 159 17.71 -0.31 1.57
CA GLU A 159 18.46 0.88 1.14
C GLU A 159 17.99 1.37 -0.24
N MET A 160 17.82 0.45 -1.19
CA MET A 160 17.30 0.78 -2.51
C MET A 160 15.86 1.31 -2.42
N TYR A 161 15.03 0.72 -1.57
CA TYR A 161 13.66 1.19 -1.31
C TYR A 161 13.66 2.64 -0.84
N ALA A 162 14.50 2.98 0.15
CA ALA A 162 14.63 4.35 0.68
C ALA A 162 15.01 5.39 -0.39
N ARG A 163 15.77 4.97 -1.40
CA ARG A 163 16.23 5.84 -2.50
C ARG A 163 15.20 5.96 -3.64
N ARG A 164 14.11 5.19 -3.64
CA ARG A 164 13.09 5.19 -4.70
C ARG A 164 11.96 6.16 -4.40
N GLN A 165 11.37 6.70 -5.46
CA GLN A 165 10.24 7.62 -5.39
C GLN A 165 8.93 6.83 -5.25
N VAL A 166 8.43 6.66 -4.02
CA VAL A 166 7.22 5.89 -3.72
C VAL A 166 6.13 6.80 -3.14
N THR A 167 5.00 6.89 -3.83
CA THR A 167 3.82 7.61 -3.37
C THR A 167 2.73 6.63 -2.96
N TYR A 168 2.28 6.73 -1.71
CA TYR A 168 1.15 5.98 -1.17
C TYR A 168 -0.14 6.76 -1.46
N LEU A 169 -0.95 6.29 -2.41
CA LEU A 169 -2.23 6.89 -2.75
C LEU A 169 -3.31 6.33 -1.83
N ALA A 170 -3.82 7.15 -0.91
CA ALA A 170 -4.79 6.74 0.10
C ALA A 170 -6.15 7.37 -0.18
N GLY A 171 -7.12 6.57 -0.62
CA GLY A 171 -8.49 7.05 -0.81
C GLY A 171 -9.19 7.27 0.53
N SER A 172 -9.62 8.49 0.83
CA SER A 172 -10.26 8.80 2.12
C SER A 172 -11.62 8.11 2.31
N GLY A 173 -12.22 7.59 1.24
CA GLY A 173 -13.43 6.75 1.33
C GLY A 173 -13.17 5.25 1.53
N ASP A 174 -11.91 4.78 1.56
CA ASP A 174 -11.57 3.33 1.63
C ASP A 174 -11.47 2.85 3.09
N THR A 175 -12.62 2.89 3.77
CA THR A 175 -12.69 2.95 5.23
C THR A 175 -13.45 1.80 5.92
N CYS A 176 -14.11 0.83 5.26
CA CYS A 176 -15.03 -0.08 6.00
C CYS A 176 -15.04 -1.59 5.64
N ASP A 177 -15.25 -2.42 6.68
CA ASP A 177 -15.64 -3.85 6.68
C ASP A 177 -16.97 -4.03 7.46
N HIS A 178 -18.03 -4.40 6.76
CA HIS A 178 -19.42 -4.45 7.25
C HIS A 178 -19.68 -5.47 8.37
N THR A 179 -18.96 -6.59 8.39
CA THR A 179 -19.24 -7.69 9.33
C THR A 179 -18.95 -7.33 10.79
N LYS A 180 -17.94 -6.49 11.04
CA LYS A 180 -17.59 -6.04 12.39
C LYS A 180 -18.34 -4.77 12.80
N LEU A 181 -18.67 -3.91 11.86
CA LEU A 181 -19.31 -2.61 12.13
C LEU A 181 -20.82 -2.71 12.37
N ILE A 182 -21.53 -3.65 11.73
CA ILE A 182 -22.94 -3.93 12.06
C ILE A 182 -23.10 -4.46 13.47
N GLY A 183 -22.24 -5.39 13.90
CA GLY A 183 -22.27 -5.93 15.26
C GLY A 183 -22.04 -4.88 16.35
N LEU A 184 -21.49 -3.72 15.98
CA LEU A 184 -21.18 -2.59 16.86
C LEU A 184 -22.11 -1.38 16.65
N GLY A 185 -23.14 -1.48 15.80
CA GLY A 185 -24.12 -0.41 15.54
C GLY A 185 -23.60 0.76 14.70
N CYS A 186 -22.47 0.60 14.03
CA CYS A 186 -21.77 1.65 13.29
C CYS A 186 -22.24 1.85 11.86
N CYS A 187 -23.02 0.91 11.32
CA CYS A 187 -23.63 0.99 10.00
C CYS A 187 -25.08 0.49 10.10
N LYS A 188 -26.02 1.18 9.45
CA LYS A 188 -27.39 0.66 9.26
C LYS A 188 -27.33 -0.52 8.27
N LYS A 189 -28.23 -1.49 8.43
CA LYS A 189 -28.29 -2.73 7.62
C LYS A 189 -28.68 -2.52 6.14
N ASP A 190 -28.88 -1.28 5.71
CA ASP A 190 -29.54 -0.99 4.44
C ASP A 190 -28.56 -0.36 3.45
N ALA A 191 -27.83 -1.22 2.75
CA ALA A 191 -27.17 -0.87 1.51
C ALA A 191 -27.24 -2.08 0.55
N SER A 192 -28.45 -2.60 0.35
CA SER A 192 -28.77 -3.32 -0.88
C SER A 192 -28.81 -2.30 -2.01
N PHE A 193 -27.85 -2.43 -2.91
CA PHE A 193 -27.82 -1.76 -4.20
C PHE A 193 -29.03 -2.27 -5.01
N GLU A 194 -30.15 -1.54 -5.02
CA GLU A 194 -31.11 -1.65 -6.12
C GLU A 194 -30.66 -0.70 -7.22
N GLU A 195 -30.40 -1.29 -8.39
CA GLU A 195 -30.25 -0.58 -9.65
C GLU A 195 -31.42 0.37 -9.86
N SER A 196 -31.15 1.68 -9.94
CA SER A 196 -31.99 2.57 -10.74
C SER A 196 -31.13 3.72 -11.25
N PHE A 197 -30.64 3.53 -12.46
CA PHE A 197 -30.13 4.59 -13.31
C PHE A 197 -31.35 5.23 -13.98
N GLU A 198 -31.91 6.30 -13.41
CA GLU A 198 -32.83 7.18 -14.14
C GLU A 198 -32.95 8.55 -13.46
N GLY A 199 -32.66 9.62 -14.21
CA GLY A 199 -33.31 10.93 -14.01
C GLY A 199 -32.64 11.97 -13.10
N LYS A 200 -31.98 12.95 -13.75
CA LYS A 200 -32.08 14.41 -13.54
C LYS A 200 -32.74 14.92 -12.24
N ASP A 201 -32.04 15.72 -11.43
CA ASP A 201 -32.10 17.19 -11.46
C ASP A 201 -31.43 17.86 -10.24
N ASN A 202 -30.83 19.02 -10.56
CA ASN A 202 -30.40 20.17 -9.75
C ASN A 202 -30.89 20.29 -8.30
N GLY A 203 -29.96 20.38 -7.35
CA GLY A 203 -30.24 20.84 -5.98
C GLY A 203 -29.04 20.72 -5.05
N PHE A 204 -28.31 21.82 -4.86
CA PHE A 204 -27.31 21.95 -3.80
C PHE A 204 -28.05 22.05 -2.45
N GLU A 205 -28.21 20.94 -1.75
CA GLU A 205 -28.64 20.92 -0.36
C GLU A 205 -27.55 20.26 0.50
N ALA A 206 -27.01 21.06 1.41
CA ALA A 206 -26.12 20.64 2.50
C ALA A 206 -26.91 19.78 3.51
N GLY A 207 -27.08 18.50 3.18
CA GLY A 207 -27.69 17.49 4.05
C GLY A 207 -26.62 16.59 4.65
N ARG A 208 -26.47 16.63 5.98
CA ARG A 208 -25.71 15.71 6.85
C ARG A 208 -25.30 14.41 6.15
N HIS A 209 -24.02 14.30 5.80
CA HIS A 209 -23.40 13.04 5.38
C HIS A 209 -23.40 12.08 6.58
N GLU A 210 -24.46 11.27 6.73
CA GLU A 210 -24.33 10.00 7.44
C GLU A 210 -23.21 9.24 6.73
N GLU A 211 -22.16 8.91 7.49
CA GLU A 211 -20.98 8.14 7.11
C GLU A 211 -21.36 6.89 6.32
N ARG A 212 -21.46 7.01 4.99
CA ARG A 212 -21.68 5.87 4.10
C ARG A 212 -20.37 5.12 3.98
N CYS A 213 -20.11 4.25 4.95
CA CYS A 213 -19.25 3.10 4.75
C CYS A 213 -19.68 2.38 3.48
N HIS A 214 -18.78 2.21 2.51
CA HIS A 214 -18.99 1.24 1.43
C HIS A 214 -18.64 -0.16 1.96
N THR A 215 -19.58 -1.08 1.82
CA THR A 215 -19.90 -2.09 2.84
C THR A 215 -19.64 -3.54 2.44
N ASP A 216 -18.82 -3.85 1.45
CA ASP A 216 -18.51 -5.25 1.19
C ASP A 216 -17.21 -5.43 0.41
N ASP A 217 -16.10 -5.04 1.04
CA ASP A 217 -14.81 -5.24 0.41
C ASP A 217 -14.34 -6.69 0.56
N LYS A 218 -14.82 -7.55 -0.34
CA LYS A 218 -14.35 -8.93 -0.51
C LYS A 218 -12.85 -9.03 -0.79
N GLY A 219 -12.18 -7.92 -1.15
CA GLY A 219 -10.75 -7.83 -1.38
C GLY A 219 -9.95 -7.32 -0.19
N LEU A 220 -10.58 -7.02 0.96
CA LEU A 220 -9.83 -6.62 2.16
C LEU A 220 -9.29 -7.86 2.87
N ASP A 221 -8.00 -7.80 3.19
CA ASP A 221 -7.31 -8.84 3.93
C ASP A 221 -7.71 -8.76 5.42
N LYS A 222 -8.42 -9.81 5.87
CA LYS A 222 -8.97 -9.94 7.23
C LYS A 222 -8.12 -10.83 8.14
N SER A 223 -6.94 -11.25 7.68
CA SER A 223 -5.99 -12.02 8.48
C SER A 223 -5.59 -11.25 9.74
N CYS A 224 -5.08 -11.97 10.74
CA CYS A 224 -4.58 -11.35 11.96
C CYS A 224 -3.39 -10.43 11.63
N GLU A 225 -2.53 -10.86 10.73
CA GLU A 225 -1.33 -10.18 10.27
C GLU A 225 -1.66 -8.83 9.64
N ALA A 226 -2.68 -8.79 8.77
CA ALA A 226 -3.15 -7.56 8.17
C ALA A 226 -3.91 -6.66 9.17
N ALA A 227 -4.64 -7.25 10.12
CA ALA A 227 -5.38 -6.50 11.14
C ALA A 227 -4.45 -5.72 12.09
N LEU A 228 -3.22 -6.19 12.30
CA LEU A 228 -2.19 -5.46 13.07
C LEU A 228 -1.73 -4.15 12.41
N GLN A 229 -2.00 -3.97 11.11
CA GLN A 229 -1.56 -2.80 10.34
C GLN A 229 -2.59 -1.67 10.38
N GLY A 230 -3.83 -1.95 10.78
CA GLY A 230 -4.94 -1.02 10.73
C GLY A 230 -6.26 -1.71 10.39
N ARG A 231 -7.36 -0.99 10.63
CA ARG A 231 -8.73 -1.51 10.57
C ARG A 231 -9.33 -1.40 9.17
N CYS A 232 -8.85 -0.45 8.36
CA CYS A 232 -9.22 -0.22 6.97
C CYS A 232 -7.98 0.16 6.14
N ARG A 233 -8.09 0.16 4.81
CA ARG A 233 -6.95 0.48 3.93
C ARG A 233 -6.43 1.90 4.12
N PHE A 234 -7.34 2.85 4.34
CA PHE A 234 -6.95 4.24 4.60
C PHE A 234 -6.05 4.35 5.84
N GLU A 235 -6.42 3.67 6.94
CA GLU A 235 -5.59 3.60 8.14
C GLU A 235 -4.26 2.87 7.89
N ARG A 236 -4.31 1.69 7.25
CA ARG A 236 -3.12 0.87 6.97
C ARG A 236 -2.08 1.66 6.18
N LEU A 237 -2.48 2.43 5.17
CA LEU A 237 -1.58 3.28 4.40
C LEU A 237 -1.00 4.43 5.23
N HIS A 238 -1.81 5.11 6.04
CA HIS A 238 -1.34 6.22 6.88
C HIS A 238 -0.36 5.74 7.95
N ALA A 239 -0.69 4.64 8.63
CA ALA A 239 0.19 4.02 9.60
C ALA A 239 1.48 3.51 8.93
N TYR A 240 1.40 2.86 7.77
CA TYR A 240 2.59 2.39 7.06
C TYR A 240 3.48 3.54 6.59
N ALA A 241 2.93 4.65 6.12
CA ALA A 241 3.76 5.78 5.71
C ALA A 241 4.51 6.41 6.88
N GLN A 242 3.87 6.52 8.05
CA GLN A 242 4.55 6.91 9.30
C GLN A 242 5.60 5.88 9.72
N HIS A 243 5.35 4.58 9.48
CA HIS A 243 6.35 3.52 9.70
C HIS A 243 7.59 3.73 8.83
N VAL A 244 7.41 4.00 7.54
CA VAL A 244 8.53 4.26 6.61
C VAL A 244 9.33 5.49 7.02
N GLU A 245 8.65 6.57 7.41
CA GLU A 245 9.31 7.78 7.92
C GLU A 245 10.10 7.47 9.20
N MET A 246 9.49 6.81 10.18
CA MET A 246 10.15 6.41 11.42
C MET A 246 11.34 5.48 11.16
N PHE A 247 11.19 4.49 10.28
CA PHE A 247 12.22 3.49 10.00
C PHE A 247 13.47 4.11 9.35
N PHE A 248 13.28 5.04 8.41
CA PHE A 248 14.39 5.69 7.71
C PHE A 248 14.92 6.97 8.38
N ASN A 249 14.14 7.61 9.27
CA ASN A 249 14.58 8.76 10.08
C ASN A 249 15.04 8.37 11.50
N GLY A 250 14.74 7.15 11.97
CA GLY A 250 15.10 6.63 13.29
C GLY A 250 16.49 6.02 13.37
N ASP A 251 16.84 5.53 14.57
CA ASP A 251 18.13 4.96 15.00
C ASP A 251 18.51 3.62 14.31
N VAL A 252 18.24 3.46 13.02
CA VAL A 252 19.03 2.57 12.18
C VAL A 252 20.40 3.23 12.00
N HIS A 253 21.21 3.02 13.03
CA HIS A 253 22.58 3.49 13.18
C HIS A 253 23.42 3.21 11.92
N GLN A 254 24.15 4.25 11.50
CA GLN A 254 25.46 4.18 10.84
C GLN A 254 25.58 3.60 9.41
N VAL A 255 24.55 3.03 8.81
CA VAL A 255 24.66 2.55 7.41
C VAL A 255 24.50 3.67 6.39
N VAL A 256 23.91 4.80 6.78
CA VAL A 256 23.78 6.00 5.93
C VAL A 256 24.87 7.04 6.25
N ALA A 257 26.02 6.61 6.77
CA ALA A 257 27.11 7.50 7.18
C ALA A 257 27.87 8.15 6.00
N GLU A 258 27.53 7.87 4.73
CA GLU A 258 28.19 8.47 3.56
C GLU A 258 27.23 9.09 2.50
N GLY A 259 25.95 9.30 2.81
CA GLY A 259 25.05 9.94 1.84
C GLY A 259 23.58 9.92 2.24
N LYS A 260 23.14 11.01 2.87
CA LYS A 260 21.77 11.32 3.29
C LYS A 260 20.74 10.79 2.27
N ILE A 261 19.83 9.91 2.70
CA ILE A 261 18.62 9.58 1.93
C ILE A 261 17.89 10.90 1.66
N PRO A 262 17.52 11.24 0.41
CA PRO A 262 16.87 12.51 0.14
C PRO A 262 15.49 12.55 0.81
N GLN A 263 15.25 13.57 1.61
CA GLN A 263 13.91 13.83 2.17
C GLN A 263 12.89 13.94 1.01
N GLY A 264 11.73 13.31 1.18
CA GLY A 264 10.60 13.40 0.23
C GLY A 264 10.51 12.30 -0.84
N HIS A 265 11.34 11.25 -0.76
CA HIS A 265 11.25 10.08 -1.65
C HIS A 265 10.03 9.19 -1.38
N HIS A 266 9.60 9.11 -0.13
CA HIS A 266 8.34 8.46 0.26
C HIS A 266 7.34 9.51 0.73
N ARG A 267 6.09 9.42 0.28
CA ARG A 267 5.03 10.35 0.69
C ARG A 267 3.65 9.72 0.62
N VAL A 268 2.71 10.24 1.40
CA VAL A 268 1.28 9.95 1.26
C VAL A 268 0.63 11.04 0.41
N LEU A 269 -0.28 10.63 -0.45
CA LEU A 269 -1.18 11.53 -1.15
C LEU A 269 -2.61 11.03 -0.93
N VAL A 270 -3.40 11.83 -0.24
CA VAL A 270 -4.82 11.52 0.03
C VAL A 270 -5.64 11.86 -1.21
N VAL A 271 -6.47 10.92 -1.65
CA VAL A 271 -7.46 11.14 -2.72
C VAL A 271 -8.81 11.33 -2.04
N ASP A 272 -9.31 12.57 -2.08
CA ASP A 272 -10.46 12.97 -1.29
C ASP A 272 -11.77 12.34 -1.81
N GLY A 273 -12.57 11.80 -0.90
CA GLY A 273 -13.88 11.18 -1.16
C GLY A 273 -13.84 9.85 -1.92
N VAL A 274 -12.67 9.39 -2.38
CA VAL A 274 -12.57 8.18 -3.20
C VAL A 274 -12.38 6.94 -2.33
N GLY A 275 -13.24 5.94 -2.53
CA GLY A 275 -13.17 4.64 -1.86
C GLY A 275 -12.27 3.62 -2.56
N HIS A 276 -12.61 2.33 -2.46
CA HIS A 276 -11.87 1.23 -3.08
C HIS A 276 -12.13 1.10 -4.60
N VAL A 277 -11.99 2.20 -5.34
CA VAL A 277 -12.35 2.29 -6.76
C VAL A 277 -11.13 2.65 -7.60
N GLY A 278 -10.64 1.69 -8.40
CA GLY A 278 -9.44 1.87 -9.22
C GLY A 278 -9.49 3.08 -10.16
N CYS A 279 -10.59 3.26 -10.91
CA CYS A 279 -10.75 4.43 -11.78
C CYS A 279 -10.74 5.74 -10.99
N GLY A 280 -11.45 5.80 -9.86
CA GLY A 280 -11.47 6.98 -8.99
C GLY A 280 -10.07 7.34 -8.48
N MET A 281 -9.28 6.35 -8.09
CA MET A 281 -7.91 6.56 -7.61
C MET A 281 -6.97 7.01 -8.73
N LEU A 282 -6.97 6.30 -9.86
CA LEU A 282 -5.98 6.47 -10.93
C LEU A 282 -6.34 7.54 -11.98
N GLN A 283 -7.54 8.09 -11.90
CA GLN A 283 -7.96 9.25 -12.71
C GLN A 283 -8.22 10.49 -11.84
N SER A 284 -7.92 10.40 -10.54
CA SER A 284 -8.04 11.54 -9.61
C SER A 284 -7.15 12.71 -10.02
N LYS A 285 -7.58 13.93 -9.67
CA LYS A 285 -6.78 15.14 -9.85
C LYS A 285 -5.46 15.05 -9.09
N GLU A 286 -5.45 14.40 -7.93
CA GLU A 286 -4.29 14.21 -7.07
C GLU A 286 -3.26 13.31 -7.76
N PHE A 287 -3.68 12.13 -8.25
CA PHE A 287 -2.77 11.25 -9.00
C PHE A 287 -2.27 11.91 -10.28
N ALA A 288 -3.17 12.51 -11.07
CA ALA A 288 -2.78 13.20 -12.30
C ALA A 288 -1.76 14.31 -12.04
N SER A 289 -1.97 15.12 -11.00
CA SER A 289 -1.02 16.15 -10.59
C SER A 289 0.32 15.55 -10.17
N ALA A 290 0.32 14.51 -9.33
CA ALA A 290 1.57 13.89 -8.87
C ALA A 290 2.35 13.20 -10.00
N ALA A 291 1.66 12.48 -10.89
CA ALA A 291 2.25 11.72 -11.97
C ALA A 291 2.72 12.60 -13.14
N LEU A 292 2.02 13.71 -13.43
CA LEU A 292 2.27 14.55 -14.62
C LEU A 292 3.02 15.86 -14.33
N MET A 293 2.88 16.48 -13.15
CA MET A 293 3.34 17.88 -12.92
C MET A 293 4.87 18.08 -12.95
N GLN A 294 5.69 17.05 -12.85
CA GLN A 294 7.16 17.21 -12.92
C GLN A 294 7.72 17.14 -14.35
N ALA A 295 6.90 16.85 -15.37
CA ALA A 295 7.28 16.97 -16.78
C ALA A 295 7.24 18.44 -17.27
N SER A 296 6.38 19.28 -16.66
CA SER A 296 6.11 20.65 -17.15
C SER A 296 7.22 21.66 -16.85
N ASN A 297 8.01 21.47 -15.78
CA ASN A 297 9.03 22.45 -15.39
C ASN A 297 10.31 22.41 -16.25
N LYS A 298 10.40 21.51 -17.24
CA LYS A 298 11.53 21.44 -18.17
C LYS A 298 11.27 22.07 -19.54
N ARG A 299 10.07 22.60 -19.81
CA ARG A 299 9.75 23.26 -21.09
C ARG A 299 9.99 24.78 -21.11
N THR A 300 10.55 25.35 -20.05
CA THR A 300 10.80 26.80 -19.92
C THR A 300 12.23 27.15 -19.49
N ALA A 301 13.23 26.39 -19.96
CA ALA A 301 14.64 26.77 -19.82
C ALA A 301 15.38 26.58 -21.15
#